data_AF-A0A1Q3CNQ4-F1
#
_entry.id   AF-A0A1Q3CNQ4-F1
#
_cell.length_a   1.000
_cell.length_b   1.000
_cell.length_c   1.000
_cell.angle_alpha   90.00
_cell.angle_beta   90.00
_cell.angle_gamma   90.00
#
_symmetry.space_group_name_H-M   'P 1'
#
loop_
_entity.id
_entity.type
_entity.pdbx_description
1 polymer ?
#
loop_
_entity_poly.entity_id
_entity_poly.type
_entity_poly.pdbx_seq_one_letter_code
_entity_poly.pdbx_strand_id
1 'polypeptide(L)'
;MCLMVMRRSMSEAIYGVLEYENARQFLEYVKEKFVESKKAETGSLITNFTNMQYDGNGNVCEQIMKMIDVVSKLKPLDVLISDSFLVHLALNSLPSQFGN
;
A
#
# COMPACT_ATOMS: atom_id res chain seq x y z
N MET A 1 -0.92 -0.98 -33.29
CA MET A 1 -2.06 -1.78 -32.75
C MET A 1 -2.24 -1.58 -31.25
N CYS A 2 -1.25 -1.86 -30.41
CA CYS A 2 -1.38 -1.85 -28.93
C CYS A 2 -1.86 -0.51 -28.36
N LEU A 3 -1.35 0.62 -28.86
CA LEU A 3 -1.75 1.96 -28.39
C LEU A 3 -3.25 2.25 -28.63
N MET A 4 -3.80 1.82 -29.76
CA MET A 4 -5.23 2.00 -30.05
C MET A 4 -6.11 1.17 -29.11
N VAL A 5 -5.67 -0.04 -28.74
CA VAL A 5 -6.38 -0.89 -27.78
C VAL A 5 -6.35 -0.25 -26.39
N MET A 6 -5.18 0.19 -25.92
CA MET A 6 -5.04 0.89 -24.63
C MET A 6 -5.92 2.15 -24.56
N ARG A 7 -5.95 2.97 -25.61
CA ARG A 7 -6.80 4.16 -25.69
C ARG A 7 -8.30 3.83 -25.69
N ARG A 8 -8.72 2.74 -26.32
CA ARG A 8 -10.14 2.31 -26.30
C ARG A 8 -10.58 1.76 -24.96
N SER A 9 -9.66 1.17 -24.21
CA SER A 9 -9.94 0.58 -22.89
C SER A 9 -9.86 1.59 -21.74
N MET A 10 -9.43 2.83 -21.99
CA MET A 10 -9.19 3.85 -20.97
C MET A 10 -9.99 5.12 -21.27
N SER A 11 -10.44 5.83 -20.21
CA SER A 11 -11.15 7.09 -20.36
C SER A 11 -10.23 8.19 -20.94
N GLU A 12 -10.78 9.09 -21.77
CA GLU A 12 -10.04 10.24 -22.32
C GLU A 12 -9.43 11.14 -21.25
N ALA A 13 -10.04 11.17 -20.06
CA ALA A 13 -9.52 11.89 -18.89
C ALA A 13 -8.16 11.36 -18.38
N ILE A 14 -7.81 10.09 -18.68
CA ILE A 14 -6.63 9.42 -18.15
C ILE A 14 -5.39 9.69 -19.01
N TYR A 15 -5.55 9.75 -20.34
CA TYR A 15 -4.42 9.92 -21.27
C TYR A 15 -4.24 11.35 -21.80
N GLY A 16 -5.23 12.23 -21.57
CA GLY A 16 -5.14 13.63 -21.94
C GLY A 16 -5.11 13.89 -23.45
N VAL A 17 -4.76 15.12 -23.82
CA VAL A 17 -4.73 15.61 -25.22
C VAL A 17 -3.41 15.26 -25.95
N LEU A 18 -2.47 14.58 -25.29
CA LEU A 18 -1.16 14.30 -25.86
C LEU A 18 -1.23 13.12 -26.85
N GLU A 19 -0.60 13.29 -28.01
CA GLU A 19 -0.36 12.20 -28.95
C GLU A 19 0.93 11.46 -28.57
N TYR A 20 0.82 10.14 -28.36
CA TYR A 20 1.95 9.26 -28.05
C TYR A 20 2.34 8.49 -29.31
N GLU A 21 3.63 8.42 -29.64
CA GLU A 21 4.09 7.74 -30.85
C GLU A 21 4.06 6.21 -30.70
N ASN A 22 4.20 5.72 -29.46
CA ASN A 22 4.21 4.29 -29.17
C ASN A 22 3.63 3.96 -27.78
N ALA A 23 3.33 2.68 -27.57
CA ALA A 23 2.73 2.19 -26.32
C ALA A 23 3.66 2.36 -25.11
N ARG A 24 4.99 2.38 -25.31
CA ARG A 24 5.94 2.54 -24.21
C ARG A 24 5.88 3.96 -23.64
N GLN A 25 5.91 4.98 -24.51
CA GLN A 25 5.76 6.38 -24.09
C GLN A 25 4.44 6.63 -23.35
N PHE A 26 3.35 6.02 -23.83
CA PHE A 26 2.06 6.07 -23.15
C PHE A 26 2.12 5.49 -21.73
N LEU A 27 2.73 4.31 -21.57
CA LEU A 27 2.87 3.67 -20.27
C LEU A 27 3.79 4.45 -19.33
N GLU A 28 4.87 5.05 -19.84
CA GLU A 28 5.73 5.95 -19.06
C GLU A 28 4.97 7.20 -18.59
N TYR A 29 4.16 7.83 -19.46
CA TYR A 29 3.29 8.94 -19.07
C TYR A 29 2.26 8.56 -18.01
N VAL A 30 1.56 7.44 -18.21
CA VAL A 30 0.59 6.93 -17.22
C VAL A 30 1.31 6.65 -15.90
N LYS A 31 2.49 6.05 -15.95
CA LYS A 31 3.31 5.84 -14.75
C LYS A 31 3.67 7.16 -14.08
N GLU A 32 4.09 8.19 -14.79
CA GLU A 32 4.41 9.49 -14.19
C GLU A 32 3.19 10.21 -13.61
N LYS A 33 2.05 10.17 -14.29
CA LYS A 33 0.81 10.82 -13.84
C LYS A 33 0.12 10.10 -12.69
N PHE A 34 0.23 8.78 -12.65
CA PHE A 34 -0.39 7.91 -11.65
C PHE A 34 0.65 7.25 -10.75
N VAL A 35 1.87 7.79 -10.69
CA VAL A 35 2.83 7.42 -9.64
C VAL A 35 2.15 7.78 -8.34
N GLU A 36 1.80 6.75 -7.56
CA GLU A 36 1.33 6.94 -6.21
C GLU A 36 2.36 7.79 -5.49
N SER A 37 1.91 8.89 -4.90
CA SER A 37 2.80 9.70 -4.09
C SER A 37 3.33 8.81 -2.97
N LYS A 38 4.65 8.67 -2.85
CA LYS A 38 5.28 7.96 -1.73
C LYS A 38 4.69 8.38 -0.38
N LYS A 39 4.26 9.65 -0.25
CA LYS A 39 3.57 10.17 0.93
C LYS A 39 2.16 9.60 1.11
N ALA A 40 1.39 9.46 0.04
CA ALA A 40 0.06 8.85 0.08
C ALA A 40 0.15 7.34 0.37
N GLU A 41 1.09 6.65 -0.26
CA GLU A 41 1.41 5.24 0.00
C GLU A 41 1.81 5.03 1.47
N THR A 42 2.75 5.85 1.97
CA THR A 42 3.16 5.85 3.38
C THR A 42 1.96 6.07 4.31
N GLY A 43 1.12 7.07 4.02
CA GLY A 43 -0.07 7.36 4.83
C GLY A 43 -1.07 6.20 4.87
N SER A 44 -1.29 5.54 3.74
CA SER A 44 -2.14 4.35 3.63
C SER A 44 -1.56 3.18 4.45
N LEU A 45 -0.27 2.89 4.31
CA LEU A 45 0.41 1.84 5.07
C LEU A 45 0.39 2.10 6.58
N ILE A 46 0.66 3.33 7.02
CA ILE A 46 0.58 3.71 8.44
C ILE A 46 -0.85 3.54 8.96
N THR A 47 -1.85 4.01 8.21
CA THR A 47 -3.26 3.89 8.60
C THR A 47 -3.67 2.42 8.75
N ASN A 48 -3.30 1.58 7.79
CA ASN A 48 -3.53 0.14 7.86
C ASN A 48 -2.81 -0.48 9.06
N PHE A 49 -1.54 -0.11 9.28
CA PHE A 49 -0.74 -0.61 10.40
C PHE A 49 -1.39 -0.29 11.75
N THR A 50 -1.81 0.97 11.98
CA THR A 50 -2.42 1.40 13.25
C THR A 50 -3.82 0.83 13.47
N ASN A 51 -4.53 0.50 12.39
CA ASN A 51 -5.88 -0.05 12.45
C ASN A 51 -5.91 -1.59 12.45
N MET A 52 -4.76 -2.27 12.34
CA MET A 52 -4.70 -3.73 12.42
C MET A 52 -5.13 -4.19 13.81
N GLN A 53 -6.37 -4.67 13.92
CA GLN A 53 -6.89 -5.38 15.07
C GLN A 53 -6.93 -6.88 14.79
N TYR A 54 -6.79 -7.68 15.84
CA TYR A 54 -6.96 -9.11 15.75
C TYR A 54 -8.45 -9.43 15.59
N ASP A 55 -8.81 -10.07 14.48
CA ASP A 55 -10.20 -10.35 14.08
C ASP A 55 -10.80 -11.61 14.73
N GLY A 56 -10.05 -12.27 15.63
CA GLY A 56 -10.46 -13.52 16.24
C GLY A 56 -10.13 -14.77 15.42
N ASN A 57 -9.62 -14.60 14.19
CA ASN A 57 -9.38 -15.68 13.25
C ASN A 57 -7.87 -15.92 13.03
N GLY A 58 -7.47 -17.18 12.91
CA GLY A 58 -6.06 -17.56 12.89
C GLY A 58 -5.42 -17.51 14.29
N ASN A 59 -4.11 -17.37 14.36
CA ASN A 59 -3.38 -17.27 15.63
C ASN A 59 -2.70 -15.89 15.80
N VAL A 60 -2.34 -15.55 17.03
CA VAL A 60 -1.67 -14.27 17.36
C VAL A 60 -0.34 -14.10 16.61
N CYS A 61 0.40 -15.18 16.38
CA CYS A 61 1.66 -15.13 15.64
C CYS A 61 1.44 -14.73 14.17
N GLU A 62 0.38 -15.22 13.53
CA GLU A 62 0.01 -14.83 12.17
C GLU A 62 -0.35 -13.35 12.09
N GLN A 63 -1.05 -12.82 13.09
CA GLN A 63 -1.33 -11.38 13.18
C GLN A 63 -0.04 -10.56 13.32
N ILE A 64 0.89 -11.00 14.16
CA ILE A 64 2.21 -10.35 14.32
C ILE A 64 3.01 -10.42 13.01
N MET A 65 2.99 -11.54 12.29
CA MET A 65 3.65 -11.65 10.99
C MET A 65 3.07 -10.67 9.96
N LYS A 66 1.74 -10.49 9.93
CA LYS A 66 1.08 -9.47 9.09
C LYS A 66 1.56 -8.05 9.43
N MET A 67 1.70 -7.74 10.73
CA MET A 67 2.24 -6.45 11.17
C MET A 67 3.70 -6.24 10.73
N ILE A 68 4.55 -7.28 10.85
CA ILE A 68 5.95 -7.24 10.40
C ILE A 68 6.04 -7.02 8.89
N ASP A 69 5.16 -7.65 8.10
CA ASP A 69 5.09 -7.46 6.65
C ASP A 69 4.82 -5.99 6.30
N VAL A 70 3.89 -5.33 6.99
CA VAL A 70 3.62 -3.88 6.78
C VAL A 70 4.82 -3.02 7.17
N VAL A 71 5.47 -3.30 8.31
CA VAL A 71 6.68 -2.59 8.72
C VAL A 71 7.80 -2.75 7.68
N SER A 72 7.93 -3.93 7.07
CA SER A 72 8.92 -4.18 6.02
C SER A 72 8.70 -3.31 4.77
N LYS A 73 7.43 -3.00 4.45
CA LYS A 73 7.03 -2.11 3.34
C LYS A 73 7.21 -0.63 3.68
N LEU A 74 7.19 -0.27 4.97
CA LEU A 74 7.44 1.10 5.45
C LEU A 74 8.93 1.48 5.44
N LYS A 75 9.84 0.52 5.66
CA LYS A 75 11.31 0.74 5.62
C LYS A 75 11.83 1.42 4.35
N PRO A 76 11.50 0.98 3.11
CA PRO A 76 11.97 1.64 1.89
C PRO A 76 11.34 3.03 1.67
N LEU A 77 10.32 3.40 2.45
CA LEU A 77 9.69 4.72 2.45
C LEU A 77 10.26 5.65 3.54
N ASP A 78 11.39 5.29 4.14
CA ASP A 78 12.07 6.03 5.22
C ASP A 78 11.25 6.13 6.52
N VAL A 79 10.31 5.20 6.73
CA VAL A 79 9.55 5.07 7.97
C VAL A 79 10.09 3.89 8.76
N LEU A 80 10.79 4.21 9.85
CA LEU A 80 11.34 3.23 10.78
C LEU A 80 10.40 3.07 11.98
N ILE A 81 9.90 1.86 12.17
CA ILE A 81 9.13 1.46 13.35
C ILE A 81 10.06 0.69 14.28
N SER A 82 10.11 1.05 15.56
CA SER A 82 10.90 0.32 16.55
C SER A 82 10.22 -1.00 16.93
N ASP A 83 11.01 -2.00 17.28
CA ASP A 83 10.50 -3.29 17.77
C ASP A 83 9.63 -3.10 19.01
N SER A 84 9.99 -2.17 19.90
CA SER A 84 9.18 -1.84 21.08
C SER A 84 7.79 -1.32 20.70
N PHE A 85 7.69 -0.44 19.71
CA PHE A 85 6.41 0.09 19.24
C PHE A 85 5.56 -1.02 18.59
N LEU A 86 6.20 -1.87 17.79
CA LEU A 86 5.54 -3.02 17.17
C LEU A 86 4.96 -3.97 18.22
N VAL A 87 5.71 -4.29 19.28
CA VAL A 87 5.24 -5.13 20.38
C VAL A 87 4.07 -4.48 21.11
N HIS A 88 4.15 -3.19 21.43
CA HIS A 88 3.05 -2.47 22.09
C HIS A 88 1.79 -2.44 21.22
N LEU A 89 1.92 -2.20 19.92
CA LEU A 89 0.79 -2.20 19.00
C LEU A 89 0.18 -3.60 18.86
N ALA A 90 1.01 -4.64 18.74
CA ALA A 90 0.55 -6.02 18.68
C ALA A 90 -0.27 -6.39 19.92
N LEU A 91 0.21 -6.03 21.12
CA LEU A 91 -0.53 -6.25 22.37
C LEU A 91 -1.86 -5.49 22.42
N ASN A 92 -1.87 -4.21 22.01
CA ASN A 92 -3.09 -3.39 21.98
C ASN A 92 -4.11 -3.85 20.92
N SER A 93 -3.66 -4.59 19.90
CA SER A 93 -4.53 -5.12 18.84
C SER A 93 -5.30 -6.37 19.25
N LEU A 94 -4.91 -7.01 20.36
CA LEU A 94 -5.55 -8.23 20.83
C LEU A 94 -6.88 -7.90 21.54
N PRO A 95 -7.93 -8.71 21.32
CA PRO A 95 -9.18 -8.54 22.04
C PRO A 95 -8.99 -8.78 23.54
N SER A 96 -9.87 -8.18 24.34
CA SER A 96 -9.83 -8.23 25.81
C SER A 96 -9.79 -9.65 26.38
N GLN A 97 -10.29 -10.65 25.65
CA GLN A 97 -10.19 -12.06 26.02
C GLN A 97 -8.75 -12.58 26.22
N PHE A 98 -7.74 -11.90 25.67
CA PHE A 98 -6.32 -12.20 25.87
C PHE A 98 -5.67 -11.32 26.95
N GLY A 99 -6.36 -10.28 27.42
CA GLY A 99 -5.90 -9.41 28.48
C GLY A 99 -6.59 -9.79 29.78
N ASN A 100 -5.97 -10.71 30.54
CA ASN A 100 -6.31 -11.12 31.92
C ASN A 100 -7.77 -10.95 32.38
#